data_AF-A0A968D3B7-F1
#
_entry.id   AF-A0A968D3B7-F1
#
_cell.length_a   1.000
_cell.length_b   1.000
_cell.length_c   1.000
_cell.angle_alpha   90.00
_cell.angle_beta   90.00
_cell.angle_gamma   90.00
#
_symmetry.space_group_name_H-M   'P 1'
#
loop_
_entity.id
_entity.type
_entity.pdbx_description
1 polymer ?
#
loop_
_entity_poly.entity_id
_entity_poly.type
_entity_poly.pdbx_seq_one_letter_code
_entity_poly.pdbx_strand_id
1 'polypeptide(L)' 'RGVEDLRNAIVRVTEGVPLTVGDLSTVREGSEPKRGTASYNSKPAVILSVQKQPGTNTLELTREIDRVLEEIVAGL' A
#
# COMPACT_ATOMS: atom_id res chain seq x y z
N ARG A 1 8.14 6.21 -11.16
CA ARG A 1 7.51 5.40 -12.23
C ARG A 1 6.06 5.21 -11.84
N GLY A 2 5.11 5.66 -12.65
CA GLY A 2 3.74 5.91 -12.18
C GLY A 2 2.69 5.89 -13.29
N VAL A 3 1.55 6.54 -13.03
CA VAL A 3 0.36 6.58 -13.92
C VAL A 3 0.69 6.98 -15.36
N GLU A 4 1.61 7.93 -15.56
CA GLU A 4 1.99 8.39 -16.91
C GLU A 4 2.78 7.33 -17.69
N ASP A 5 3.59 6.51 -17.02
CA ASP A 5 4.30 5.41 -17.68
C ASP A 5 3.31 4.34 -18.14
N LEU A 6 2.29 4.06 -17.32
CA LEU A 6 1.21 3.13 -17.67
C LEU A 6 0.33 3.69 -18.79
N ARG A 7 0.05 5.00 -18.79
CA ARG A 7 -0.74 5.66 -19.83
C ARG A 7 -0.05 5.57 -21.19
N ASN A 8 1.27 5.76 -21.22
CA ASN A 8 2.09 5.72 -22.44
C ASN A 8 2.49 4.30 -22.86
N ALA A 9 2.08 3.27 -22.12
CA ALA A 9 2.39 1.88 -22.47
C ALA A 9 1.72 1.50 -23.78
N ILE A 10 2.51 0.95 -24.72
CA ILE A 10 2.03 0.54 -26.04
C ILE A 10 1.30 -0.80 -25.91
N VAL A 11 0.06 -0.84 -26.40
CA VAL A 11 -0.77 -2.04 -26.48
C VAL A 11 -0.58 -2.74 -27.83
N ARG A 12 -0.53 -1.96 -28.91
CA ARG A 12 -0.35 -2.46 -30.28
C ARG A 12 0.20 -1.36 -31.19
N VAL A 13 0.95 -1.73 -32.22
CA VAL A 13 1.30 -0.82 -33.31
C VAL A 13 0.52 -1.23 -34.55
N THR A 14 -0.23 -0.30 -35.15
CA THR A 14 -1.00 -0.51 -36.38
C THR A 14 -0.57 0.54 -37.39
N GLU A 15 -0.10 0.11 -38.57
CA GLU A 15 0.33 1.02 -39.65
C GLU A 15 1.37 2.08 -39.22
N GLY A 16 2.25 1.73 -38.28
CA GLY A 16 3.28 2.64 -37.77
C GLY A 16 2.79 3.61 -36.67
N VAL A 17 1.50 3.60 -36.34
CA VAL A 17 0.94 4.39 -35.24
C VAL A 17 0.82 3.51 -33.99
N PRO A 18 1.47 3.88 -32.87
CA PRO A 18 1.32 3.17 -31.61
C PRO A 18 -0.03 3.50 -30.96
N LEU A 19 -0.76 2.46 -30.58
CA LEU A 19 -1.95 2.53 -29.73
C LEU A 19 -1.53 2.29 -28.28
N THR A 20 -1.83 3.26 -27.41
CA THR A 20 -1.44 3.24 -25.99
C THR A 20 -2.60 2.86 -25.07
N VAL A 21 -2.32 2.55 -23.81
CA VAL A 21 -3.34 2.31 -22.78
C VAL A 21 -4.23 3.54 -22.58
N GLY A 22 -3.65 4.74 -22.70
CA GLY A 22 -4.37 6.02 -22.62
C GLY A 22 -5.40 6.22 -23.73
N ASP A 23 -5.16 5.69 -24.92
CA ASP A 23 -6.11 5.76 -26.05
C ASP A 23 -7.34 4.87 -25.83
N LEU A 24 -7.22 3.84 -24.98
CA LEU A 24 -8.26 2.87 -24.71
C LEU A 24 -9.02 3.14 -23.41
N SER A 25 -8.40 3.82 -22.43
CA SER A 25 -8.96 3.94 -21.09
C SER A 25 -8.34 5.07 -20.25
N THR A 26 -9.07 5.50 -19.22
CA THR A 26 -8.55 6.43 -18.22
C THR A 26 -7.71 5.69 -17.19
N VAL A 27 -6.40 5.95 -17.19
CA VAL A 27 -5.49 5.49 -16.13
C VAL A 27 -5.53 6.48 -14.97
N ARG A 28 -5.83 5.97 -13.77
CA ARG A 28 -5.83 6.72 -12.52
C ARG A 28 -5.16 5.92 -11.42
N GLU A 29 -4.50 6.61 -10.51
CA GLU A 29 -4.14 6.00 -9.23
C GLU A 29 -5.43 5.69 -8.46
N GLY A 30 -5.61 4.42 -8.15
CA GLY A 30 -6.71 3.92 -7.34
C GLY A 30 -6.15 3.35 -6.05
N SER A 31 -6.87 3.57 -4.95
CA SER A 31 -6.60 2.83 -3.72
C SER A 31 -6.92 1.35 -3.94
N GLU A 32 -6.11 0.44 -3.39
CA GLU A 32 -6.46 -0.98 -3.34
C GLU A 32 -7.84 -1.12 -2.68
N PRO A 33 -8.74 -1.98 -3.22
CA PRO A 33 -9.99 -2.30 -2.53
C PRO A 33 -9.70 -2.67 -1.08
N LYS A 34 -10.26 -1.90 -0.15
CA LYS A 34 -10.02 -2.11 1.27
C LYS A 34 -10.45 -3.53 1.63
N ARG A 35 -9.55 -4.32 2.23
CA ARG A 35 -9.86 -5.66 2.78
C ARG A 35 -10.64 -5.50 4.10
N GLY A 36 -11.84 -4.95 3.99
CA GLY A 36 -12.69 -4.58 5.12
C GLY A 36 -12.40 -3.20 5.70
N THR A 37 -13.12 -2.87 6.76
CA THR A 37 -13.00 -1.63 7.54
C THR A 37 -12.70 -1.98 8.99
N ALA A 38 -11.67 -1.34 9.56
CA ALA A 38 -11.38 -1.42 10.97
C ALA A 38 -11.77 -0.11 11.66
N SER A 39 -12.26 -0.23 12.89
CA SER A 39 -12.58 0.93 13.72
C SER A 39 -12.24 0.65 15.19
N TYR A 40 -11.86 1.70 15.90
CA TYR A 40 -11.67 1.70 17.34
C TYR A 40 -12.41 2.91 17.92
N ASN A 41 -13.31 2.68 18.89
CA ASN A 41 -14.21 3.71 19.43
C ASN A 41 -14.94 4.52 18.33
N SER A 42 -15.49 3.81 17.34
CA SER A 42 -16.20 4.39 16.18
C SER A 42 -15.36 5.31 15.29
N LYS A 43 -14.04 5.34 15.46
CA LYS A 43 -13.12 6.08 14.59
C LYS A 43 -12.40 5.11 13.65
N PRO A 44 -12.13 5.50 12.39
CA PRO A 44 -11.33 4.69 11.46
C PRO A 44 -10.00 4.28 12.09
N ALA A 45 -9.63 3.01 11.95
CA ALA A 45 -8.42 2.46 12.53
C ALA A 45 -7.78 1.41 11.60
N VAL A 46 -6.59 0.94 11.96
CA VAL A 46 -5.86 -0.16 11.30
C VAL A 46 -5.63 -1.27 12.32
N ILE A 47 -5.77 -2.53 11.91
CA ILE A 47 -5.47 -3.70 12.76
C ILE A 47 -4.10 -4.23 12.38
N LEU A 48 -3.22 -4.40 13.37
CA LEU A 48 -1.92 -5.04 13.23
C LEU A 48 -1.90 -6.32 14.06
N SER A 49 -1.60 -7.45 13.43
CA SER A 49 -1.38 -8.73 14.12
C SER A 49 0.12 -9.00 14.25
N VAL A 50 0.60 -9.14 15.48
CA VAL A 50 2.01 -9.43 15.76
C VAL A 50 2.16 -10.87 16.24
N GLN A 51 3.04 -11.62 15.58
CA GLN A 51 3.38 -12.99 15.97
C GLN A 51 4.82 -13.04 16.49
N LYS A 52 4.99 -13.36 17.77
CA LYS A 52 6.31 -13.60 18.36
C LYS A 52 6.94 -14.87 17.79
N GLN A 53 8.21 -14.82 17.41
CA GLN A 53 8.96 -16.01 17.01
C GLN A 53 9.28 -16.91 18.23
N PRO A 54 9.42 -18.25 18.03
CA PRO A 54 9.90 -19.15 19.09
C PRO A 54 11.25 -18.70 19.66
N GLY A 55 11.46 -18.86 20.96
CA GLY A 55 12.71 -18.45 21.62
C GLY A 55 12.88 -16.94 21.88
N THR A 56 12.07 -16.07 21.24
CA THR A 56 12.14 -14.62 21.47
C THR A 56 11.62 -14.23 22.86
N ASN A 57 12.28 -13.29 23.51
CA ASN A 57 11.85 -12.70 24.78
C ASN A 57 10.66 -11.75 24.56
N THR A 58 9.55 -12.01 25.24
CA THR A 58 8.31 -11.21 25.10
C THR A 58 8.47 -9.78 25.63
N LEU A 59 9.26 -9.57 26.69
CA LEU A 59 9.44 -8.27 27.31
C LEU A 59 10.30 -7.34 26.44
N GLU A 60 11.36 -7.89 25.86
CA GLU A 60 12.20 -7.17 24.89
C GLU A 60 11.41 -6.84 23.63
N LEU A 61 10.68 -7.82 23.09
CA LEU A 61 9.83 -7.64 21.90
C LEU A 61 8.79 -6.53 22.11
N THR A 62 8.12 -6.49 23.27
CA THR A 62 7.08 -5.48 23.53
C THR A 62 7.69 -4.07 23.54
N ARG A 63 8.85 -3.89 24.19
CA ARG A 63 9.55 -2.59 24.20
C ARG A 63 9.99 -2.16 22.80
N GLU A 64 10.44 -3.10 21.98
CA GLU A 64 10.82 -2.82 20.60
C GLU A 64 9.61 -2.39 19.76
N ILE A 65 8.47 -3.06 19.93
CA ILE A 65 7.21 -2.69 19.29
C ILE A 65 6.82 -1.26 19.68
N ASP A 66 6.84 -0.93 20.98
CA ASP A 66 6.50 0.42 21.46
C ASP A 66 7.43 1.48 20.83
N ARG A 67 8.74 1.25 20.82
CA ARG A 67 9.72 2.16 20.21
C ARG A 67 9.45 2.37 18.72
N VAL A 68 9.23 1.30 17.97
CA VAL A 68 8.97 1.39 16.51
C VAL A 68 7.65 2.12 16.25
N LEU A 69 6.62 1.89 17.06
CA LEU A 69 5.37 2.63 16.95
C LEU A 69 5.56 4.13 17.22
N GLU A 70 6.36 4.51 18.21
CA GLU A 70 6.71 5.91 18.47
C GLU A 70 7.47 6.54 17.29
N GLU A 71 8.41 5.83 16.69
CA GLU A 71 9.15 6.29 15.50
C GLU A 71 8.21 6.51 14.31
N ILE A 72 7.26 5.59 14.07
CA ILE A 72 6.25 5.73 13.01
C ILE A 72 5.36 6.94 13.26
N VAL A 73 4.94 7.18 14.51
CA VAL A 73 4.13 8.35 14.88
C VAL A 73 4.92 9.65 14.66
N ALA A 74 6.22 9.67 14.95
CA ALA A 74 7.05 10.86 14.79
C ALA A 74 7.43 11.18 13.33
N GLY A 75 7.43 10.17 12.45
CA GLY A 75 7.73 10.31 11.03
C GLY A 75 6.53 10.63 10.12
N LEU A 76 5.31 10.67 10.69
CA LEU A 76 4.06 11.08 10.03
C LEU A 76 3.77 12.57 10.27
#